data_AF-A0A1G6X0V2-F1
#
_entry.id   AF-A0A1G6X0V2-F1
#
_cell.length_a   1.000
_cell.length_b   1.000
_cell.length_c   1.000
_cell.angle_alpha   90.00
_cell.angle_beta   90.00
_cell.angle_gamma   90.00
#
_symmetry.space_group_name_H-M   'P 1'
#
loop_
_entity.id
_entity.type
_entity.pdbx_description
1 polymer ?
#
loop_
_entity_poly.entity_id
_entity_poly.type
_entity_poly.pdbx_seq_one_letter_code
_entity_poly.pdbx_strand_id
1 'polypeptide(L)'
;MSRSPAADLAPLIKLLQAGVPPARAAAEFSRVLAIWTAELKDDGEQLQERLSGLAEQMTTGIEEMHEGIAEASDKGKPTLRRILATHEAVLDEVRKAQGAG
;
A
#
# COMPACT_ATOMS: atom_id res chain seq x y z
N MET A 1 -6.86 11.20 -21.90
CA MET A 1 -7.18 9.90 -21.27
C MET A 1 -6.80 10.01 -19.82
N SER A 2 -7.75 9.88 -18.89
CA SER A 2 -7.45 9.76 -17.45
C SER A 2 -6.56 8.54 -17.22
N ARG A 3 -5.59 8.66 -16.31
CA ARG A 3 -4.68 7.56 -15.99
C ARG A 3 -5.46 6.52 -15.20
N SER A 4 -5.22 5.23 -15.46
CA SER A 4 -5.90 4.17 -14.70
C SER A 4 -5.30 4.09 -13.29
N PRO A 5 -6.12 4.09 -12.21
CA PRO A 5 -5.61 3.96 -10.84
C PRO A 5 -4.75 2.71 -10.64
N ALA A 6 -5.09 1.60 -11.31
CA ALA A 6 -4.30 0.37 -11.29
C ALA A 6 -2.91 0.54 -11.94
N ALA A 7 -2.81 1.37 -12.99
CA ALA A 7 -1.53 1.66 -13.63
C ALA A 7 -0.63 2.53 -12.74
N ASP A 8 -1.22 3.43 -11.96
CA ASP A 8 -0.47 4.25 -11.00
C ASP A 8 0.07 3.41 -9.83
N LEU A 9 -0.68 2.39 -9.39
CA LEU A 9 -0.27 1.47 -8.33
C LEU A 9 0.74 0.40 -8.78
N ALA A 10 0.85 0.11 -10.08
CA ALA A 10 1.70 -0.98 -10.58
C ALA A 10 3.16 -0.93 -10.09
N PRO A 11 3.84 0.23 -10.03
CA PRO A 11 5.18 0.33 -9.44
C PRO A 11 5.20 0.02 -7.93
N LEU A 12 4.21 0.52 -7.18
CA LEU A 12 4.09 0.25 -5.75
C LEU A 12 3.91 -1.24 -5.47
N ILE A 13 3.02 -1.91 -6.21
CA ILE A 13 2.76 -3.34 -6.09
C ILE A 13 4.05 -4.16 -6.29
N LYS A 14 4.89 -3.79 -7.27
CA LYS A 14 6.19 -4.45 -7.48
C LYS A 14 7.13 -4.28 -6.29
N LEU A 15 7.14 -3.12 -5.65
CA LEU A 15 7.96 -2.85 -4.46
C LEU A 15 7.48 -3.65 -3.25
N LEU A 16 6.16 -3.73 -3.07
CA LEU A 16 5.52 -4.53 -2.03
C LEU A 16 5.90 -6.02 -2.16
N GLN A 17 5.77 -6.59 -3.36
CA GLN A 17 6.12 -7.99 -3.65
C GLN A 17 7.61 -8.29 -3.43
N ALA A 18 8.50 -7.32 -3.72
CA ALA A 18 9.93 -7.47 -3.52
C ALA A 18 10.37 -7.38 -2.05
N GLY A 19 9.49 -6.90 -1.15
CA GLY A 19 9.83 -6.65 0.26
C GLY A 19 10.99 -5.66 0.39
N VAL A 20 10.94 -4.56 -0.38
CA VAL A 20 11.93 -3.48 -0.30
C VAL A 20 11.90 -2.79 1.06
N PRO A 21 12.93 -2.00 1.43
CA PRO A 21 12.87 -1.21 2.67
C PRO A 21 11.57 -0.39 2.77
N PRO A 22 10.88 -0.38 3.92
CA PRO A 22 9.57 0.25 4.09
C PRO A 22 9.49 1.70 3.58
N ALA A 23 10.52 2.50 3.88
CA ALA A 23 10.63 3.89 3.43
C ALA A 23 10.56 4.05 1.90
N ARG A 24 11.08 3.09 1.12
CA ARG A 24 11.04 3.13 -0.34
C ARG A 24 9.62 2.90 -0.87
N ALA A 25 8.88 1.97 -0.25
CA ALA A 25 7.49 1.72 -0.64
C ALA A 25 6.57 2.87 -0.21
N ALA A 26 6.77 3.43 0.99
CA ALA A 26 6.06 4.61 1.46
C ALA A 26 6.28 5.84 0.56
N ALA A 27 7.51 6.07 0.10
CA ALA A 27 7.82 7.13 -0.85
C ALA A 27 7.12 6.94 -2.20
N GLU A 28 7.04 5.70 -2.70
CA GLU A 28 6.29 5.39 -3.91
C GLU A 28 4.79 5.62 -3.72
N PHE A 29 4.22 5.24 -2.58
CA PHE A 29 2.84 5.54 -2.27
C PHE A 29 2.59 7.06 -2.22
N SER A 30 3.49 7.83 -1.62
CA SER A 30 3.40 9.30 -1.62
C SER A 30 3.36 9.89 -3.03
N ARG A 31 4.12 9.31 -3.98
CA ARG A 31 4.06 9.69 -5.40
C ARG A 31 2.68 9.39 -6.00
N VAL A 32 2.11 8.22 -5.72
CA VAL A 32 0.77 7.83 -6.19
C VAL A 32 -0.29 8.77 -5.61
N LEU A 33 -0.23 9.04 -4.30
CA LEU A 33 -1.15 9.95 -3.62
C LEU A 33 -1.10 11.35 -4.25
N ALA A 34 0.09 11.88 -4.56
CA ALA A 34 0.23 13.18 -5.22
C ALA A 34 -0.41 13.19 -6.61
N ILE A 35 -0.31 12.09 -7.38
CA ILE A 35 -0.96 11.95 -8.69
C ILE A 35 -2.48 11.96 -8.52
N TRP A 36 -3.01 11.13 -7.62
CA TRP A 36 -4.45 11.05 -7.40
C TRP A 36 -5.03 12.34 -6.85
N THR A 37 -4.36 12.99 -5.89
CA THR A 37 -4.78 14.28 -5.34
C THR A 37 -4.81 15.36 -6.43
N ALA A 38 -3.85 15.37 -7.35
CA ALA A 38 -3.83 16.32 -8.46
C ALA A 38 -4.92 16.02 -9.51
N GLU A 39 -5.17 14.74 -9.80
CA GLU A 39 -6.23 14.32 -10.73
C GLU A 39 -7.63 14.59 -10.17
N LEU A 40 -7.82 14.38 -8.87
CA LEU A 40 -9.08 14.46 -8.14
C LEU A 40 -9.22 15.73 -7.31
N LYS A 41 -8.57 16.81 -7.76
CA LYS A 41 -8.40 18.07 -7.01
C LYS A 41 -9.67 18.59 -6.33
N ASP A 42 -10.84 18.39 -6.95
CA ASP A 42 -12.15 18.84 -6.47
C ASP A 42 -13.10 17.67 -6.14
N ASP A 43 -12.61 16.42 -6.17
CA ASP A 43 -13.37 15.18 -5.92
C ASP A 43 -12.76 14.40 -4.75
N GLY A 44 -12.86 15.00 -3.57
CA GLY A 44 -12.37 14.41 -2.33
C GLY A 44 -13.09 13.10 -1.96
N GLU A 45 -14.35 12.95 -2.36
CA GLU A 45 -15.12 11.71 -2.15
C GLU A 45 -14.51 10.56 -2.97
N GLN A 46 -14.22 10.78 -4.26
CA GLN A 46 -13.56 9.77 -5.08
C GLN A 46 -12.14 9.48 -4.60
N LEU A 47 -11.40 10.48 -4.09
CA LEU A 47 -10.08 10.25 -3.50
C LEU A 47 -10.19 9.35 -2.26
N GLN A 48 -11.15 9.63 -1.38
CA GLN A 48 -11.40 8.81 -0.18
C GLN A 48 -11.88 7.40 -0.53
N GLU A 49 -12.71 7.24 -1.56
CA GLU A 49 -13.12 5.92 -2.05
C GLU A 49 -11.91 5.11 -2.52
N ARG A 50 -11.02 5.71 -3.32
CA ARG A 50 -9.77 5.06 -3.79
C ARG A 50 -8.87 4.66 -2.61
N LEU A 51 -8.69 5.55 -1.64
CA LEU A 51 -7.88 5.28 -0.46
C LEU A 51 -8.50 4.19 0.44
N SER A 52 -9.82 4.19 0.58
CA SER A 52 -10.54 3.18 1.38
C SER A 52 -10.45 1.79 0.75
N GLY A 53 -10.68 1.68 -0.56
CA GLY A 53 -10.51 0.40 -1.26
C GLY A 53 -9.08 -0.13 -1.18
N LEU A 54 -8.08 0.75 -1.25
CA LEU A 54 -6.68 0.35 -1.06
C LEU A 54 -6.41 -0.10 0.39
N ALA A 55 -6.89 0.63 1.39
CA ALA A 55 -6.73 0.28 2.80
C ALA A 55 -7.35 -1.08 3.14
N GLU A 56 -8.54 -1.38 2.60
CA GLU A 56 -9.21 -2.67 2.76
C GLU A 56 -8.38 -3.81 2.17
N GLN A 57 -7.97 -3.68 0.90
CA GLN A 57 -7.13 -4.69 0.22
C GLN A 57 -5.82 -4.96 0.98
N MET A 58 -5.18 -3.90 1.46
CA MET A 58 -3.94 -4.02 2.22
C MET A 58 -4.15 -4.65 3.59
N THR A 59 -5.24 -4.32 4.28
CA THR A 59 -5.57 -4.91 5.57
C THR A 59 -5.76 -6.42 5.44
N THR A 60 -6.57 -6.87 4.47
CA THR A 60 -6.77 -8.30 4.21
C THR A 60 -5.46 -9.00 3.85
N GLY A 61 -4.65 -8.43 2.97
CA GLY A 61 -3.37 -9.04 2.60
C GLY A 61 -2.37 -9.13 3.77
N ILE A 62 -2.39 -8.16 4.69
CA ILE A 62 -1.56 -8.17 5.90
C ILE A 62 -2.03 -9.26 6.89
N GLU A 63 -3.34 -9.46 7.03
CA GLU A 63 -3.89 -10.54 7.85
C GLU A 63 -3.45 -11.92 7.32
N GLU A 64 -3.59 -12.14 6.01
CA GLU A 64 -3.12 -13.37 5.35
C GLU A 64 -1.59 -13.57 5.52
N MET A 65 -0.80 -12.50 5.46
CA MET A 65 0.65 -12.56 5.71
C MET A 65 0.98 -12.95 7.15
N HIS A 66 0.25 -12.44 8.14
CA HIS A 66 0.44 -12.82 9.53
C HIS A 66 0.18 -14.32 9.74
N GLU A 67 -0.89 -14.85 9.16
CA GLU A 67 -1.20 -16.29 9.18
C GLU A 67 -0.08 -17.10 8.50
N GLY A 68 0.33 -16.71 7.29
CA GLY A 68 1.40 -17.37 6.57
C GLY A 68 2.76 -17.33 7.30
N ILE A 69 3.05 -16.26 8.05
CA ILE A 69 4.26 -16.17 8.89
C ILE A 69 4.19 -17.13 10.09
N ALA A 70 3.00 -17.31 10.69
CA ALA A 70 2.81 -18.22 11.80
C ALA A 70 3.07 -19.69 11.38
N GLU A 71 2.67 -20.04 10.16
CA GLU A 71 2.81 -21.39 9.60
C GLU A 71 4.18 -21.63 8.91
N ALA A 72 4.92 -20.57 8.59
CA ALA A 72 6.20 -20.68 7.90
C ALA A 72 7.29 -21.37 8.75
N SER A 73 8.23 -22.04 8.09
CA SER A 73 9.48 -22.48 8.70
C SER A 73 10.35 -21.29 9.13
N ASP A 74 11.14 -21.44 10.20
CA ASP A 74 12.02 -20.40 10.72
C ASP A 74 13.00 -19.82 9.68
N LYS A 75 13.38 -20.59 8.65
CA LYS A 75 14.21 -20.10 7.54
C LYS A 75 13.47 -19.10 6.62
N GLY A 76 12.15 -19.22 6.49
CA GLY A 76 11.32 -18.37 5.64
C GLY A 76 10.76 -17.13 6.35
N LYS A 77 10.60 -17.20 7.68
CA LYS A 77 10.04 -16.10 8.49
C LYS A 77 10.72 -14.74 8.30
N PRO A 78 12.06 -14.61 8.20
CA PRO A 78 12.70 -13.31 8.04
C PRO A 78 12.29 -12.58 6.76
N THR A 79 12.20 -13.30 5.63
CA THR A 79 11.78 -12.72 4.36
C THR A 79 10.32 -12.29 4.40
N LEU A 80 9.43 -13.14 4.94
CA LEU A 80 8.01 -12.81 5.07
C LEU A 80 7.79 -11.62 6.00
N ARG A 81 8.49 -11.54 7.14
CA ARG A 81 8.43 -10.39 8.05
C ARG A 81 8.89 -9.09 7.38
N ARG A 82 9.91 -9.17 6.51
CA ARG A 82 10.36 -7.99 5.75
C ARG A 82 9.27 -7.52 4.78
N ILE A 83 8.66 -8.45 4.05
CA ILE A 83 7.56 -8.15 3.13
C ILE A 83 6.37 -7.54 3.89
N LEU A 84 5.99 -8.15 5.01
CA LEU A 84 4.94 -7.65 5.90
C LEU A 84 5.23 -6.21 6.34
N ALA A 85 6.43 -5.94 6.86
CA ALA A 85 6.81 -4.59 7.30
C ALA A 85 6.73 -3.56 6.16
N THR A 86 7.00 -3.95 4.91
CA THR A 86 6.82 -3.10 3.74
C THR A 86 5.34 -2.77 3.50
N HIS A 87 4.44 -3.75 3.65
CA HIS A 87 3.00 -3.56 3.50
C HIS A 87 2.43 -2.70 4.63
N GLU A 88 2.79 -2.98 5.88
CA GLU A 88 2.35 -2.22 7.05
C GLU A 88 2.70 -0.73 6.93
N ALA A 89 3.93 -0.42 6.52
CA ALA A 89 4.34 0.97 6.36
C ALA A 89 3.56 1.71 5.27
N VAL A 90 3.18 1.03 4.18
CA VAL A 90 2.34 1.64 3.16
C VAL A 90 0.90 1.81 3.65
N LEU A 91 0.34 0.82 4.36
CA LEU A 91 -1.00 0.93 4.95
C LEU A 91 -1.07 2.09 5.96
N ASP A 92 -0.01 2.30 6.75
CA ASP A 92 0.08 3.45 7.66
C ASP A 92 0.03 4.78 6.91
N GLU A 93 0.73 4.91 5.78
CA GLU A 93 0.65 6.12 4.95
C GLU A 93 -0.73 6.28 4.28
N VAL A 94 -1.37 5.19 3.85
CA VAL A 94 -2.75 5.23 3.34
C VAL A 94 -3.70 5.76 4.41
N ARG A 95 -3.63 5.23 5.63
CA ARG A 95 -4.47 5.67 6.76
C ARG A 95 -4.22 7.13 7.13
N LYS A 96 -2.97 7.58 7.10
CA LYS A 96 -2.63 9.00 7.29
C LYS A 96 -3.28 9.88 6.21
N ALA A 97 -3.25 9.45 4.96
CA ALA A 97 -3.89 10.17 3.86
C ALA A 97 -5.42 10.22 4.01
N GLN A 98 -6.05 9.15 4.51
CA GLN A 98 -7.49 9.12 4.79
C GLN A 98 -7.89 10.10 5.92
N GLY A 99 -7.07 10.21 6.98
CA GLY A 99 -7.33 11.08 8.13
C GLY A 99 -6.91 12.55 7.94
N ALA A 100 -6.27 12.90 6.82
CA ALA A 100 -5.86 14.27 6.49
C ALA A 100 -6.95 15.10 5.78
N GLY A 101 -8.20 14.61 5.78
CA GLY A 101 -9.38 15.26 5.18
C GLY A 101 -10.02 16.31 6.07
#